data_AF-A0A812JBW6-F1
#
_entry.id   AF-A0A812JBW6-F1
#
_cell.length_a   1.000
_cell.length_b   1.000
_cell.length_c   1.000
_cell.angle_alpha   90.00
_cell.angle_beta   90.00
_cell.angle_gamma   90.00
#
_symmetry.space_group_name_H-M   'P 1'
#
loop_
_entity.id
_entity.type
_entity.pdbx_description
1 polymer ?
#
loop_
_entity_poly.entity_id
_entity_poly.type
_entity_poly.pdbx_seq_one_letter_code
_entity_poly.pdbx_strand_id
1 'polypeptide(L)'
;MGSCAVDGACVSSPNYPGQYPDGEGCIIQVAPLDPERPLAIDVVDFSTEWSWDLLTVNGVDYSGTNGPEGVLPTGNITWNADA
;
A
#
# COMPACT_ATOMS: atom_id res chain seq x y z
N MET A 1 -0.97 -0.35 15.10
CA MET A 1 -0.24 0.05 13.87
C MET A 1 1.03 -0.76 13.83
N GLY A 2 0.98 -1.93 13.20
CA GLY A 2 2.16 -2.72 12.89
C GLY A 2 2.97 -2.10 11.76
N SER A 3 3.96 -2.84 11.30
CA SER A 3 4.92 -2.37 10.30
C SER A 3 4.70 -3.13 9.00
N CYS A 4 4.42 -2.41 7.92
CA CYS A 4 4.62 -2.99 6.59
C CYS A 4 6.08 -3.35 6.41
N ALA A 5 6.35 -4.46 5.72
CA ALA A 5 7.71 -4.86 5.43
C ALA A 5 8.26 -4.01 4.28
N VAL A 6 9.51 -3.57 4.39
CA VAL A 6 10.20 -2.76 3.39
C VAL A 6 11.48 -3.48 2.98
N ASP A 7 11.64 -3.71 1.69
CA ASP A 7 12.86 -4.24 1.09
C ASP A 7 13.26 -3.39 -0.12
N GLY A 8 14.27 -2.54 0.07
CA GLY A 8 14.66 -1.55 -0.94
C GLY A 8 13.53 -0.57 -1.24
N ALA A 9 13.01 -0.63 -2.47
CA ALA A 9 11.88 0.19 -2.93
C ALA A 9 10.53 -0.55 -2.84
N CYS A 10 10.53 -1.83 -2.47
CA CYS A 10 9.34 -2.65 -2.35
C CYS A 10 8.75 -2.54 -0.95
N VAL A 11 7.43 -2.48 -0.88
CA VAL A 11 6.67 -2.49 0.37
C VAL A 11 5.61 -3.57 0.29
N SER A 12 5.47 -4.37 1.34
CA SER A 12 4.48 -5.44 1.40
C SER A 12 3.75 -5.46 2.74
N SER A 13 2.57 -6.08 2.74
CA SER A 13 1.83 -6.36 3.97
C SER A 13 2.66 -7.26 4.90
N PRO A 14 2.37 -7.25 6.22
CA PRO A 14 3.01 -8.19 7.15
C PRO A 14 2.78 -9.64 6.69
N ASN A 15 3.81 -10.48 6.84
CA ASN A 15 3.82 -11.90 6.44
C ASN A 15 3.72 -12.20 4.94
N TYR A 16 3.65 -11.20 4.06
CA TYR A 16 3.61 -11.43 2.60
C TYR A 16 4.73 -12.40 2.15
N PRO A 17 4.44 -13.43 1.33
CA PRO A 17 3.19 -13.67 0.57
C PRO A 17 2.09 -14.42 1.34
N GLY A 18 2.25 -14.65 2.65
CA GLY A 18 1.21 -15.18 3.52
C GLY A 18 0.13 -14.14 3.85
N GLN A 19 -0.90 -14.59 4.58
CA GLN A 19 -2.00 -13.73 5.01
C GLN A 19 -1.52 -12.67 6.01
N TYR A 20 -1.95 -11.43 5.80
CA TYR A 20 -1.72 -10.36 6.77
C TYR A 20 -2.64 -10.53 7.99
N PRO A 21 -2.23 -10.09 9.19
CA PRO A 21 -3.07 -10.16 10.38
C PRO A 21 -4.21 -9.15 10.35
N ASP A 22 -5.33 -9.51 10.98
CA ASP A 22 -6.48 -8.64 11.21
C ASP A 22 -6.11 -7.43 12.09
N GLY A 23 -6.75 -6.28 11.84
CA GLY A 23 -6.57 -5.04 12.60
C GLY A 23 -5.20 -4.36 12.44
N GLU A 24 -4.40 -4.82 11.47
CA GLU A 24 -3.09 -4.25 11.19
C GLU A 24 -3.15 -3.05 10.26
N GLY A 25 -2.06 -2.29 10.20
CA GLY A 25 -2.00 -1.15 9.29
C GLY A 25 -0.72 -0.37 9.46
N CYS A 26 -0.35 0.33 8.38
CA CYS A 26 0.89 1.07 8.30
C CYS A 26 0.73 2.33 7.46
N ILE A 27 1.68 3.25 7.62
CA ILE A 27 1.86 4.40 6.74
C ILE A 27 3.12 4.14 5.93
N ILE A 28 2.96 4.13 4.61
CA ILE A 28 4.05 3.97 3.66
C ILE A 28 4.51 5.37 3.26
N GLN A 29 5.70 5.72 3.72
CA GLN A 29 6.33 7.00 3.40
C GLN A 29 6.96 6.90 2.01
N VAL A 30 6.40 7.64 1.06
CA VAL A 30 6.99 7.78 -0.27
C VAL A 30 8.13 8.78 -0.13
N ALA A 31 9.36 8.31 -0.39
CA ALA A 31 10.53 9.18 -0.39
C ALA A 31 10.28 10.39 -1.32
N PRO A 32 10.89 11.56 -1.06
CA PRO A 32 10.66 12.74 -1.88
C PRO A 32 10.83 12.41 -3.35
N LEU A 33 9.73 12.43 -4.10
CA LEU A 33 9.77 12.20 -5.52
C LEU A 33 10.56 13.35 -6.14
N ASP A 34 11.59 13.03 -6.90
CA ASP A 34 12.22 14.00 -7.78
C ASP A 34 11.12 14.52 -8.73
N PRO A 35 10.80 15.83 -8.73
CA PRO A 35 9.75 16.37 -9.57
C PRO A 35 9.99 16.12 -11.07
N GLU A 36 11.25 15.92 -11.48
CA GLU A 36 11.62 15.60 -12.85
C GLU A 36 11.58 14.09 -13.15
N ARG A 37 11.47 13.24 -12.12
CA ARG A 37 11.46 11.78 -12.21
C ARG A 37 10.44 11.16 -11.25
N PRO A 38 9.13 11.35 -11.51
CA PRO A 38 8.10 10.75 -10.68
C PRO A 38 8.17 9.22 -10.74
N LEU A 39 7.90 8.58 -9.60
CA LEU A 39 7.84 7.12 -9.49
C LEU A 39 6.37 6.71 -9.35
N ALA A 40 5.90 5.90 -10.30
CA ALA A 40 4.60 5.26 -10.23
C ALA A 40 4.67 4.01 -9.37
N ILE A 41 3.53 3.65 -8.77
CA ILE A 41 3.36 2.36 -8.11
C ILE A 41 3.36 1.27 -9.18
N ASP A 42 4.20 0.25 -8.96
CA ASP A 42 4.20 -1.03 -9.67
C ASP A 42 3.60 -2.08 -8.72
N VAL A 43 2.45 -2.64 -9.06
CA VAL A 43 1.70 -3.60 -8.23
C VAL A 43 2.10 -5.02 -8.62
N VAL A 44 2.89 -5.64 -7.77
CA VAL A 44 3.30 -7.05 -7.93
C VAL A 44 2.19 -8.01 -7.53
N ASP A 45 1.50 -7.74 -6.43
CA ASP A 45 0.35 -8.50 -5.93
C ASP A 45 -0.57 -7.59 -5.11
N PHE A 46 -1.88 -7.81 -5.21
CA PHE A 46 -2.88 -7.08 -4.45
C PHE A 46 -4.12 -7.94 -4.24
N SER A 47 -4.35 -8.35 -2.99
CA SER A 47 -5.53 -9.11 -2.58
C SER A 47 -5.86 -8.76 -1.13
N THR A 48 -6.85 -7.91 -0.94
CA THR A 48 -7.37 -7.54 0.39
C THR A 48 -8.87 -7.86 0.52
N GLU A 49 -9.44 -7.78 1.72
CA GLU A 49 -10.90 -7.88 1.88
C GLU A 49 -11.61 -6.71 1.19
N TRP A 50 -12.61 -7.05 0.36
CA TRP A 50 -13.34 -6.06 -0.43
C TRP A 50 -14.09 -5.07 0.46
N SER A 51 -13.82 -3.78 0.26
CA SER A 51 -14.48 -2.63 0.92
C SER A 51 -14.21 -2.45 2.41
N TRP A 52 -13.39 -3.30 3.04
CA TRP A 52 -13.10 -3.22 4.49
C TRP A 52 -11.61 -2.99 4.75
N ASP A 53 -10.76 -3.77 4.10
CA ASP A 53 -9.30 -3.59 4.14
C ASP A 53 -8.84 -2.63 3.03
N LEU A 54 -8.50 -1.41 3.43
CA LEU A 54 -8.28 -0.31 2.51
C LEU A 54 -6.81 0.09 2.41
N LEU A 55 -6.32 0.18 1.18
CA LEU A 55 -5.12 0.94 0.82
C LEU A 55 -5.57 2.29 0.27
N THR A 56 -5.18 3.39 0.89
CA THR A 56 -5.50 4.75 0.44
C THR A 56 -4.28 5.40 -0.22
N VAL A 57 -4.41 5.76 -1.50
CA VAL A 57 -3.41 6.49 -2.28
C VAL A 57 -4.03 7.78 -2.80
N ASN A 58 -3.42 8.94 -2.53
CA ASN A 58 -3.95 10.25 -2.97
C ASN A 58 -5.41 10.51 -2.55
N GLY A 59 -5.87 9.93 -1.44
CA GLY A 59 -7.25 10.03 -0.96
C GLY A 59 -8.26 9.14 -1.70
N VAL A 60 -7.79 8.22 -2.55
CA VAL A 60 -8.61 7.18 -3.20
C VAL A 60 -8.37 5.86 -2.49
N ASP A 61 -9.44 5.16 -2.15
CA ASP A 61 -9.39 3.86 -1.47
C ASP A 61 -9.40 2.70 -2.48
N TYR A 62 -8.54 1.72 -2.23
CA TYR A 62 -8.38 0.50 -3.00
C TYR A 62 -8.57 -0.71 -2.09
N SER A 63 -9.28 -1.72 -2.57
CA SER A 63 -9.49 -2.99 -1.87
C SER A 63 -9.79 -4.11 -2.88
N GLY A 64 -9.82 -5.36 -2.41
CA GLY A 64 -10.05 -6.50 -3.28
C GLY A 64 -8.81 -6.81 -4.11
N THR A 65 -9.00 -7.02 -5.42
CA THR A 65 -7.92 -7.44 -6.34
C THR A 65 -7.43 -6.34 -7.28
N ASN A 66 -8.02 -5.14 -7.21
CA ASN A 66 -7.69 -4.03 -8.10
C ASN A 66 -6.90 -2.97 -7.31
N GLY A 67 -5.59 -3.15 -7.26
CA GLY A 67 -4.66 -2.22 -6.61
C GLY A 67 -4.41 -0.93 -7.40
N PRO A 68 -3.62 0.01 -6.83
CA PRO A 68 -3.33 1.32 -7.40
C PRO A 68 -2.21 1.27 -8.48
N GLU A 69 -2.33 0.38 -9.45
CA GLU A 69 -1.35 0.20 -10.52
C GLU A 69 -1.14 1.49 -11.33
N GLY A 70 0.12 1.89 -11.51
CA GLY A 70 0.50 3.07 -12.29
C GLY A 70 0.18 4.42 -11.63
N VAL A 71 -0.38 4.44 -10.41
CA VAL A 71 -0.70 5.68 -9.70
C VAL A 71 0.59 6.37 -9.26
N LEU A 72 0.70 7.68 -9.49
CA LEU A 72 1.76 8.52 -8.94
C LEU A 72 1.38 8.99 -7.54
N PRO A 73 2.05 8.53 -6.47
CA PRO A 73 1.77 9.02 -5.13
C PRO A 73 2.18 10.48 -4.98
N THR A 74 1.34 11.29 -4.34
CA THR A 74 1.62 12.72 -4.06
C THR A 74 1.89 12.99 -2.59
N GLY A 75 1.82 11.96 -1.76
CA GLY A 75 2.03 12.00 -0.32
C GLY A 75 2.13 10.59 0.25
N ASN A 76 1.94 10.50 1.57
CA ASN A 76 1.92 9.20 2.24
C ASN A 76 0.78 8.32 1.72
N ILE A 77 1.07 7.03 1.62
CA ILE A 77 0.09 5.99 1.35
C ILE A 77 -0.27 5.35 2.70
N THR A 78 -1.54 5.05 2.93
CA THR A 78 -1.99 4.41 4.18
C THR A 78 -2.60 3.07 3.85
N TRP A 79 -2.24 2.03 4.59
CA TRP A 79 -2.92 0.74 4.53
C TRP A 79 -3.50 0.40 5.90
N ASN A 80 -4.74 -0.08 5.93
CA ASN A 80 -5.40 -0.52 7.14
C ASN A 80 -6.25 -1.76 6.85
N ALA A 81 -6.05 -2.80 7.64
CA ALA A 81 -6.90 -3.96 7.70
C ALA A 81 -7.88 -3.82 8.87
N ASP A 82 -9.14 -4.17 8.65
CA ASP A 82 -10.14 -4.27 9.71
C ASP A 82 -10.05 -5.62 10.43
N ALA A 83 -10.98 -5.88 11.35
CA ALA A 83 -10.91 -6.99 12.30
C ALA A 83 -12.19 -7.83 12.33
#